data_AF-A0A7H8LRN7-F1
#
_entry.id   AF-A0A7H8LRN7-F1
#
_cell.length_a   1.000
_cell.length_b   1.000
_cell.length_c   1.000
_cell.angle_alpha   90.00
_cell.angle_beta   90.00
_cell.angle_gamma   90.00
#
_symmetry.space_group_name_H-M   'P 1'
#
loop_
_entity.id
_entity.type
_entity.pdbx_description
1 polymer ?
#
loop_
_entity_poly.entity_id
_entity_poly.type
_entity_poly.pdbx_seq_one_letter_code
_entity_poly.pdbx_strand_id
1 'polypeptide(L)'
;MAQDAEPPLRALAGTVLDASPHLLVLDAGGAEVRLAMSDATRIWHGGRGGLAALRPGRPVVVRQREGTAGAGAPGVAAADRVWVGIGRVAGTVLACGRDTVEVDMGAHRGRAHVVIPPHALQRILVRHPRLEPGYLLDVICVGSPDGPHAVRPGTSQPGYRADDLAAPDATAPVPGVLRGTATWFGDAGGETPDGAAYPAVDSEGAAGGCADAPSGCVPFPYLSVGGELTVRNECGGRAATVPVVECGCTAARFCDRCVECDASPRGRIVELTPVAFAGLGGDLEAGCFNASVRPHVPPVEGPW
;
A
#
# COMPACT_ATOMS: atom_id res chain seq x y z
N MET A 1 22.97 5.10 -17.07
CA MET A 1 22.42 6.47 -16.94
C MET A 1 21.33 6.43 -15.89
N ALA A 2 21.59 6.95 -14.69
CA ALA A 2 20.54 7.19 -13.71
C ALA A 2 19.67 8.32 -14.29
N GLN A 3 18.45 8.00 -14.71
CA GLN A 3 17.46 9.05 -14.93
C GLN A 3 17.16 9.68 -13.57
N ASP A 4 17.26 11.00 -13.47
CA ASP A 4 16.88 11.76 -12.27
C ASP A 4 15.45 11.37 -11.89
N ALA A 5 15.32 10.67 -10.77
CA ALA A 5 14.03 10.30 -10.23
C ALA A 5 13.39 11.54 -9.61
N GLU A 6 12.11 11.77 -9.90
CA GLU A 6 11.37 12.86 -9.27
C GLU A 6 11.25 12.62 -7.76
N PRO A 7 11.32 13.68 -6.93
CA PRO A 7 11.11 13.54 -5.49
C PRO A 7 9.67 13.09 -5.18
N PRO A 8 9.44 12.46 -4.02
CA PRO A 8 8.11 12.07 -3.61
C PRO A 8 7.23 13.32 -3.40
N LEU A 9 5.96 13.19 -3.73
CA LEU A 9 4.91 14.14 -3.36
C LEU A 9 4.74 14.13 -1.83
N ARG A 10 4.24 15.24 -1.30
CA ARG A 10 3.84 15.29 0.11
C ARG A 10 2.51 14.54 0.27
N ALA A 11 2.50 13.57 1.16
CA ALA A 11 1.29 12.90 1.62
C ALA A 11 1.28 12.88 3.15
N LEU A 12 0.08 12.78 3.75
CA LEU A 12 -0.08 12.59 5.19
C LEU A 12 -1.33 11.77 5.48
N ALA A 13 -1.32 11.08 6.62
CA ALA A 13 -2.51 10.49 7.23
C ALA A 13 -2.99 11.39 8.38
N GLY A 14 -4.28 11.34 8.69
CA GLY A 14 -4.84 12.07 9.81
C GLY A 14 -6.33 11.86 9.96
N THR A 15 -6.93 12.51 10.96
CA THR A 15 -8.36 12.47 11.22
C THR A 15 -8.99 13.81 10.85
N VAL A 16 -10.13 13.79 10.15
CA VAL A 16 -10.85 15.03 9.82
C VAL A 16 -11.31 15.74 11.09
N LEU A 17 -10.99 17.02 11.21
CA LEU A 17 -11.51 17.92 12.25
C LEU A 17 -12.65 18.78 11.70
N ASP A 18 -12.48 19.31 10.49
CA ASP A 18 -13.50 20.10 9.78
C ASP A 18 -13.26 20.06 8.26
N ALA A 19 -14.32 20.26 7.46
CA ALA A 19 -14.24 20.29 6.01
C ALA A 19 -15.28 21.22 5.37
N SER A 20 -14.80 22.06 4.45
CA SER A 20 -15.60 22.94 3.59
C SER A 20 -15.15 22.80 2.13
N PRO A 21 -15.85 23.39 1.15
CA PRO A 21 -15.41 23.35 -0.25
C PRO A 21 -14.01 23.92 -0.50
N HIS A 22 -13.48 24.75 0.41
CA HIS A 22 -12.21 25.47 0.25
C HIS A 22 -11.14 25.08 1.27
N LEU A 23 -11.48 24.33 2.31
CA LEU A 23 -10.58 24.03 3.41
C LEU A 23 -10.87 22.65 3.99
N LEU A 24 -9.82 21.85 4.17
CA LEU A 24 -9.81 20.63 4.96
C LEU A 24 -8.90 20.85 6.17
N VAL A 25 -9.41 20.55 7.36
CA VAL A 25 -8.66 20.62 8.62
C VAL A 25 -8.52 19.21 9.17
N LEU A 26 -7.29 18.79 9.44
CA LEU A 26 -6.96 17.45 9.94
C LEU A 26 -6.19 17.53 11.25
N ASP A 27 -6.39 16.54 12.10
CA ASP A 27 -5.42 16.17 13.14
C ASP A 27 -4.47 15.13 12.54
N ALA A 28 -3.22 15.49 12.34
CA ALA A 28 -2.16 14.62 11.85
C ALA A 28 -1.14 14.40 12.98
N GLY A 29 -1.34 13.33 13.76
CA GLY A 29 -0.43 12.96 14.84
C GLY A 29 -0.38 13.97 15.99
N GLY A 30 -1.51 14.60 16.33
CA GLY A 30 -1.61 15.63 17.37
C GLY A 30 -1.37 17.06 16.87
N ALA A 31 -1.06 17.23 15.57
CA ALA A 31 -0.87 18.53 14.95
C ALA A 31 -2.04 18.88 14.03
N GLU A 32 -2.60 20.08 14.20
CA GLU A 32 -3.61 20.59 13.27
C GLU A 32 -2.97 20.98 11.94
N VAL A 33 -3.42 20.36 10.85
CA VAL A 33 -2.99 20.63 9.49
C VAL A 33 -4.16 21.19 8.69
N ARG A 34 -3.92 22.31 8.01
CA ARG A 34 -4.90 22.98 7.14
C ARG A 34 -4.49 22.82 5.69
N LEU A 35 -5.43 22.39 4.86
CA LEU A 35 -5.22 22.14 3.43
C LEU A 35 -6.27 22.87 2.60
N ALA A 36 -5.83 23.64 1.62
CA ALA A 36 -6.74 24.27 0.67
C ALA A 36 -7.42 23.19 -0.19
N MET A 37 -8.73 23.32 -0.33
CA MET A 37 -9.55 22.50 -1.22
C MET A 37 -10.01 23.31 -2.44
N SER A 38 -10.27 22.62 -3.53
CA SER A 38 -10.77 23.19 -4.78
C SER A 38 -11.67 22.18 -5.48
N ASP A 39 -12.37 22.60 -6.53
CA ASP A 39 -13.16 21.69 -7.37
C ASP A 39 -12.29 20.61 -8.06
N ALA A 40 -10.98 20.83 -8.14
CA ALA A 40 -10.02 19.86 -8.65
C ALA A 40 -9.57 18.83 -7.59
N THR A 41 -9.90 19.02 -6.30
CA THR A 41 -9.58 18.08 -5.23
C THR A 41 -10.47 16.84 -5.37
N ARG A 42 -9.85 15.67 -5.54
CA ARG A 42 -10.59 14.41 -5.73
C ARG A 42 -10.75 13.69 -4.41
N ILE A 43 -12.00 13.44 -4.02
CA ILE A 43 -12.36 12.72 -2.80
C ILE A 43 -12.79 11.31 -3.17
N TRP A 44 -12.23 10.32 -2.49
CA TRP A 44 -12.60 8.92 -2.60
C TRP A 44 -13.21 8.43 -1.29
N HIS A 45 -14.33 7.70 -1.40
CA HIS A 45 -14.96 6.97 -0.29
C HIS A 45 -15.73 5.79 -0.89
N GLY A 46 -15.05 4.67 -1.09
CA GLY A 46 -15.62 3.48 -1.76
C GLY A 46 -15.90 3.65 -3.26
N GLY A 47 -15.36 4.70 -3.87
CA GLY A 47 -15.70 5.18 -5.20
C GLY A 47 -15.56 6.70 -5.25
N ARG A 48 -16.17 7.34 -6.27
CA ARG A 48 -16.21 8.81 -6.36
C ARG A 48 -16.98 9.37 -5.16
N GLY A 49 -16.27 10.07 -4.27
CA GLY A 49 -16.81 10.73 -3.09
C GLY A 49 -17.01 12.23 -3.31
N GLY A 50 -17.52 12.88 -2.27
CA GLY A 50 -17.70 14.33 -2.21
C GLY A 50 -17.52 14.85 -0.79
N LEU A 51 -17.72 16.15 -0.59
CA LEU A 51 -17.48 16.82 0.70
C LEU A 51 -18.23 16.15 1.87
N ALA A 52 -19.42 15.62 1.65
CA ALA A 52 -20.22 14.91 2.66
C ALA A 52 -19.55 13.65 3.26
N ALA A 53 -18.51 13.11 2.60
CA ALA A 53 -17.70 12.02 3.10
C ALA A 53 -16.65 12.48 4.13
N LEU A 54 -16.23 13.75 4.10
CA LEU A 54 -15.23 14.35 4.98
C LEU A 54 -15.87 14.81 6.30
N ARG A 55 -16.43 13.85 7.04
CA ARG A 55 -17.04 14.13 8.35
C ARG A 55 -15.97 14.13 9.45
N PRO A 56 -16.09 14.99 10.47
CA PRO A 56 -15.20 14.95 11.63
C PRO A 56 -15.09 13.55 12.23
N GLY A 57 -13.90 13.21 12.69
CA GLY A 57 -13.58 11.89 13.26
C GLY A 57 -13.27 10.80 12.23
N ARG A 58 -13.35 11.08 10.92
CA ARG A 58 -13.00 10.09 9.90
C ARG A 58 -11.51 10.09 9.59
N PRO A 59 -10.85 8.92 9.55
CA PRO A 59 -9.48 8.82 9.11
C PRO A 59 -9.37 9.07 7.60
N VAL A 60 -8.32 9.76 7.18
CA VAL A 60 -8.03 10.08 5.78
C VAL A 60 -6.55 9.94 5.49
N VAL A 61 -6.24 9.60 4.23
CA VAL A 61 -4.93 9.86 3.63
C VAL A 61 -5.10 11.00 2.63
N VAL A 62 -4.21 11.99 2.67
CA VAL A 62 -4.21 13.12 1.74
C VAL A 62 -2.89 13.19 1.00
N ARG A 63 -2.97 13.24 -0.32
CA ARG A 63 -1.85 13.64 -1.18
C ARG A 63 -2.00 15.11 -1.53
N GLN A 64 -0.95 15.89 -1.31
CA GLN A 64 -0.90 17.31 -1.63
C GLN A 64 -0.56 17.51 -3.12
N ARG A 65 -0.99 18.65 -3.67
CA ARG A 65 -0.66 19.05 -5.04
C ARG A 65 0.81 19.48 -5.13
N GLU A 66 1.44 19.14 -6.24
CA GLU A 66 2.81 19.56 -6.54
C GLU A 66 2.90 21.09 -6.68
N GLY A 67 4.03 21.68 -6.25
CA GLY A 67 4.31 23.11 -6.44
C GLY A 67 3.60 24.09 -5.49
N THR A 68 2.78 23.63 -4.53
CA THR A 68 2.15 24.53 -3.54
C THR A 68 3.03 24.87 -2.33
N ALA A 69 4.28 24.40 -2.32
CA ALA A 69 5.29 24.82 -1.37
C ALA A 69 6.36 25.66 -2.09
N GLY A 70 6.18 26.99 -2.09
CA GLY A 70 7.26 27.95 -2.37
C GLY A 70 7.19 28.73 -3.70
N ALA A 71 6.38 29.80 -3.72
CA ALA A 71 6.70 31.08 -4.38
C ALA A 71 5.66 32.15 -3.98
N GLY A 72 6.03 33.09 -3.10
CA GLY A 72 5.46 34.45 -3.08
C GLY A 72 4.35 34.82 -2.10
N ALA A 73 3.70 33.89 -1.40
CA ALA A 73 2.80 34.17 -0.27
C ALA A 73 2.84 33.01 0.73
N PRO A 74 2.55 33.21 2.04
CA PRO A 74 2.39 32.09 2.97
C PRO A 74 1.10 31.34 2.60
N GLY A 75 1.22 30.43 1.63
CA GLY A 75 0.14 29.70 1.01
C GLY A 75 -0.10 28.36 1.71
N VAL A 76 -1.35 28.13 2.10
CA VAL A 76 -1.82 26.84 2.63
C VAL A 76 -1.60 25.76 1.57
N ALA A 77 -0.98 24.63 1.93
CA ALA A 77 -0.78 23.52 1.00
C ALA A 77 -2.13 23.03 0.45
N ALA A 78 -2.21 22.65 -0.82
CA ALA A 78 -3.47 22.25 -1.45
C ALA A 78 -3.63 20.73 -1.51
N ALA A 79 -4.81 20.21 -1.25
CA ALA A 79 -5.14 18.79 -1.41
C ALA A 79 -5.37 18.45 -2.89
N ASP A 80 -4.64 17.47 -3.43
CA ASP A 80 -4.88 16.86 -4.74
C ASP A 80 -5.90 15.72 -4.61
N ARG A 81 -5.59 14.74 -3.76
CA ARG A 81 -6.45 13.58 -3.49
C ARG A 81 -6.65 13.35 -2.01
N VAL A 82 -7.87 12.95 -1.65
CA VAL A 82 -8.26 12.58 -0.29
C VAL A 82 -8.94 11.22 -0.32
N TRP A 83 -8.37 10.24 0.37
CA TRP A 83 -8.95 8.91 0.54
C TRP A 83 -9.54 8.79 1.93
N VAL A 84 -10.87 8.68 2.02
CA VAL A 84 -11.60 8.63 3.29
C VAL A 84 -11.81 7.19 3.72
N GLY A 85 -11.26 6.84 4.89
CA GLY A 85 -11.41 5.51 5.49
C GLY A 85 -10.94 4.36 4.60
N ILE A 86 -10.01 4.62 3.67
CA ILE A 86 -9.50 3.59 2.78
C ILE A 86 -8.68 2.58 3.57
N GLY A 87 -8.86 1.30 3.26
CA GLY A 87 -8.08 0.21 3.81
C GLY A 87 -7.84 -0.85 2.75
N ARG A 88 -6.91 -1.76 3.02
CA ARG A 88 -6.67 -2.92 2.17
C ARG A 88 -6.64 -4.19 3.00
N VAL A 89 -7.34 -5.21 2.53
CA VAL A 89 -7.23 -6.55 3.09
C VAL A 89 -6.62 -7.47 2.03
N ALA A 90 -5.43 -7.97 2.32
CA ALA A 90 -4.71 -8.93 1.48
C ALA A 90 -4.25 -10.10 2.35
N GLY A 91 -4.53 -11.33 1.90
CA GLY A 91 -4.22 -12.52 2.69
C GLY A 91 -4.85 -13.80 2.18
N THR A 92 -4.84 -14.84 3.01
CA THR A 92 -5.41 -16.15 2.70
C THR A 92 -6.85 -16.23 3.22
N VAL A 93 -7.78 -16.65 2.37
CA VAL A 93 -9.16 -16.92 2.78
C VAL A 93 -9.18 -18.08 3.76
N LEU A 94 -9.74 -17.87 4.94
CA LEU A 94 -9.94 -18.89 5.97
C LEU A 94 -11.35 -19.48 5.91
N ALA A 95 -12.35 -18.62 5.71
CA ALA A 95 -13.75 -19.01 5.67
C ALA A 95 -14.55 -18.03 4.81
N CYS A 96 -15.65 -18.52 4.22
CA CYS A 96 -16.60 -17.71 3.47
C CYS A 96 -18.00 -17.89 4.07
N GLY A 97 -18.60 -16.77 4.47
CA GLY A 97 -20.02 -16.66 4.79
C GLY A 97 -20.85 -16.30 3.56
N ARG A 98 -22.08 -15.84 3.79
CA ARG A 98 -22.99 -15.40 2.71
C ARG A 98 -22.48 -14.13 2.01
N ASP A 99 -22.04 -13.18 2.81
CA ASP A 99 -21.59 -11.84 2.42
C ASP A 99 -20.34 -11.43 3.20
N THR A 100 -19.68 -12.37 3.86
CA THR A 100 -18.47 -12.14 4.64
C THR A 100 -17.37 -13.11 4.25
N VAL A 101 -16.12 -12.69 4.39
CA VAL A 101 -14.93 -13.52 4.18
C VAL A 101 -13.96 -13.28 5.34
N GLU A 102 -13.56 -14.35 6.03
CA GLU A 102 -12.49 -14.30 7.00
C GLU A 102 -11.15 -14.46 6.27
N VAL A 103 -10.22 -13.54 6.51
CA VAL A 103 -8.92 -13.49 5.83
C VAL A 103 -7.81 -13.48 6.87
N ASP A 104 -6.85 -14.38 6.72
CA ASP A 104 -5.57 -14.35 7.42
C ASP A 104 -4.59 -13.44 6.68
N MET A 105 -4.27 -12.30 7.29
CA MET A 105 -3.35 -11.30 6.74
C MET A 105 -1.89 -11.55 7.19
N GLY A 106 -1.61 -12.70 7.82
CA GLY A 106 -0.30 -13.12 8.29
C GLY A 106 0.01 -12.66 9.72
N ALA A 107 1.16 -13.12 10.24
CA ALA A 107 1.52 -13.00 11.65
C ALA A 107 1.55 -11.55 12.19
N HIS A 108 1.84 -10.57 11.33
CA HIS A 108 1.96 -9.17 11.73
C HIS A 108 0.63 -8.39 11.69
N ARG A 109 -0.35 -8.88 10.93
CA ARG A 109 -1.61 -8.15 10.68
C ARG A 109 -2.84 -8.89 11.19
N GLY A 110 -2.68 -10.14 11.62
CA GLY A 110 -3.75 -10.94 12.19
C GLY A 110 -4.84 -11.26 11.17
N ARG A 111 -6.10 -11.22 11.61
CA ARG A 111 -7.25 -11.62 10.79
C ARG A 111 -8.21 -10.47 10.57
N ALA A 112 -8.84 -10.46 9.41
CA ALA A 112 -9.93 -9.54 9.09
C ALA A 112 -11.21 -10.30 8.75
N HIS A 113 -12.34 -9.81 9.25
CA HIS A 113 -13.67 -10.18 8.75
C HIS A 113 -14.12 -9.13 7.73
N VAL A 114 -14.01 -9.46 6.46
CA VAL A 114 -14.37 -8.57 5.35
C VAL A 114 -15.82 -8.76 4.99
N VAL A 115 -16.59 -7.67 4.98
CA VAL A 115 -17.94 -7.67 4.39
C VAL A 115 -17.82 -7.41 2.89
N ILE A 116 -18.48 -8.22 2.08
CA ILE A 116 -18.60 -8.06 0.63
C ILE A 116 -20.05 -7.71 0.30
N PRO A 117 -20.38 -6.41 0.16
CA PRO A 117 -21.72 -5.98 -0.20
C PRO A 117 -22.15 -6.55 -1.56
N PRO A 118 -23.46 -6.82 -1.77
CA PRO A 118 -23.96 -7.39 -3.03
C PRO A 118 -23.55 -6.62 -4.29
N HIS A 119 -23.47 -5.28 -4.20
CA HIS A 119 -23.07 -4.41 -5.32
C HIS A 119 -21.57 -4.47 -5.65
N ALA A 120 -20.74 -4.97 -4.73
CA ALA A 120 -19.30 -5.16 -4.92
C ALA A 120 -18.95 -6.61 -5.30
N LEU A 121 -19.78 -7.58 -4.91
CA LEU A 121 -19.54 -9.02 -5.09
C LEU A 121 -19.18 -9.39 -6.54
N GLN A 122 -20.00 -8.99 -7.52
CA GLN A 122 -19.75 -9.33 -8.93
C GLN A 122 -18.39 -8.80 -9.40
N ARG A 123 -18.02 -7.58 -9.01
CA ARG A 123 -16.74 -6.97 -9.37
C ARG A 123 -15.57 -7.69 -8.73
N ILE A 124 -15.74 -8.15 -7.49
CA ILE A 124 -14.73 -8.93 -6.78
C ILE A 124 -14.53 -10.28 -7.46
N LEU A 125 -15.61 -11.00 -7.75
CA LEU A 125 -15.57 -12.33 -8.38
C LEU A 125 -14.92 -12.34 -9.77
N VAL A 126 -14.95 -11.23 -10.51
CA VAL A 126 -14.24 -11.13 -11.80
C VAL A 126 -12.72 -11.26 -11.63
N ARG A 127 -12.15 -10.75 -10.54
CA ARG A 127 -10.71 -10.79 -10.27
C ARG A 127 -10.33 -11.84 -9.24
N HIS A 128 -11.28 -12.28 -8.43
CA HIS A 128 -11.13 -13.29 -7.39
C HIS A 128 -12.21 -14.37 -7.57
N PRO A 129 -12.13 -15.16 -8.66
CA PRO A 129 -13.16 -16.15 -8.98
C PRO A 129 -13.22 -17.31 -7.98
N ARG A 130 -12.16 -17.54 -7.19
CA ARG A 130 -12.10 -18.59 -6.17
C ARG A 130 -12.14 -17.97 -4.77
N LEU A 131 -13.32 -17.54 -4.34
CA LEU A 131 -13.57 -17.14 -2.95
C LEU A 131 -13.85 -18.39 -2.12
N GLU A 132 -12.79 -19.13 -1.79
CA GLU A 132 -12.87 -20.34 -0.97
C GLU A 132 -11.61 -20.52 -0.12
N PRO A 133 -11.68 -21.26 1.00
CA PRO A 133 -10.56 -21.42 1.92
C PRO A 133 -9.26 -21.93 1.27
N GLY A 134 -8.16 -21.26 1.60
CA GLY A 134 -6.81 -21.53 1.09
C GLY A 134 -6.44 -20.74 -0.17
N TYR A 135 -7.37 -20.03 -0.81
CA TYR A 135 -7.04 -19.10 -1.89
C TYR A 135 -6.71 -17.71 -1.35
N LEU A 136 -6.00 -16.93 -2.16
CA LEU A 136 -5.61 -15.57 -1.81
C LEU A 136 -6.74 -14.59 -2.13
N LEU A 137 -6.92 -13.59 -1.27
CA LEU A 137 -7.81 -12.45 -1.49
C LEU A 137 -7.00 -11.16 -1.40
N ASP A 138 -7.29 -10.21 -2.30
CA ASP A 138 -6.79 -8.84 -2.20
C ASP A 138 -7.86 -7.82 -2.60
N VAL A 139 -8.33 -7.05 -1.63
CA VAL A 139 -9.42 -6.10 -1.81
C VAL A 139 -9.10 -4.74 -1.20
N ILE A 140 -9.54 -3.69 -1.91
CA ILE A 140 -9.62 -2.33 -1.37
C ILE A 140 -10.95 -2.20 -0.65
N CYS A 141 -10.90 -1.63 0.54
CA CYS A 141 -12.01 -1.53 1.48
C CYS A 141 -12.26 -0.09 1.92
N VAL A 142 -13.45 0.13 2.48
CA VAL A 142 -13.75 1.26 3.35
C VAL A 142 -13.93 0.74 4.77
N GLY A 143 -13.30 1.37 5.75
CA GLY A 143 -13.47 1.05 7.16
C GLY A 143 -14.90 1.33 7.64
N SER A 144 -15.45 0.42 8.44
CA SER A 144 -16.78 0.50 9.06
C SER A 144 -16.70 -0.09 10.48
N PRO A 145 -17.60 0.29 11.41
CA PRO A 145 -17.63 -0.28 12.75
C PRO A 145 -17.76 -1.82 12.78
N ASP A 146 -18.44 -2.39 11.79
CA ASP A 146 -18.66 -3.85 11.68
C ASP A 146 -17.53 -4.59 10.95
N GLY A 147 -16.45 -3.88 10.59
CA GLY A 147 -15.29 -4.40 9.86
C GLY A 147 -15.10 -3.73 8.48
N PRO A 148 -14.03 -4.09 7.75
CA PRO A 148 -13.77 -3.54 6.43
C PRO A 148 -14.81 -3.99 5.40
N HIS A 149 -15.38 -3.03 4.66
CA HIS A 149 -16.31 -3.30 3.56
C HIS A 149 -15.55 -3.26 2.24
N ALA A 150 -15.47 -4.40 1.54
CA ALA A 150 -14.80 -4.49 0.24
C ALA A 150 -15.57 -3.71 -0.83
N VAL A 151 -14.84 -2.92 -1.63
CA VAL A 151 -15.43 -2.09 -2.69
C VAL A 151 -14.91 -2.43 -4.09
N ARG A 152 -13.67 -2.95 -4.17
CA ARG A 152 -13.10 -3.44 -5.43
C ARG A 152 -11.91 -4.39 -5.16
N PRO A 153 -11.53 -5.22 -6.14
CA PRO A 153 -10.23 -5.88 -6.15
C PRO A 153 -9.07 -4.89 -6.04
N GLY A 154 -8.06 -5.24 -5.23
CA GLY A 154 -6.76 -4.56 -5.19
C GLY A 154 -5.85 -5.02 -6.33
N THR A 155 -5.87 -6.32 -6.65
CA THR A 155 -5.20 -6.90 -7.83
C THR A 155 -6.01 -8.07 -8.39
N SER A 156 -5.40 -8.89 -9.26
CA SER A 156 -5.98 -10.15 -9.73
C SER A 156 -5.50 -11.31 -8.86
N GLN A 157 -6.43 -12.19 -8.49
CA GLN A 157 -6.15 -13.42 -7.76
C GLN A 157 -5.22 -14.33 -8.56
N PRO A 158 -4.12 -14.82 -7.97
CA PRO A 158 -3.33 -15.88 -8.57
C PRO A 158 -4.14 -17.19 -8.70
N GLY A 159 -3.90 -17.97 -9.76
CA GLY A 159 -4.67 -19.19 -10.05
C GLY A 159 -4.35 -20.41 -9.16
N TYR A 160 -3.60 -20.22 -8.09
CA TYR A 160 -3.07 -21.24 -7.19
C TYR A 160 -3.49 -20.95 -5.74
N ARG A 161 -3.40 -21.97 -4.86
CA ARG A 161 -3.67 -21.83 -3.42
C ARG A 161 -2.46 -21.26 -2.69
N ALA A 162 -2.64 -20.61 -1.55
CA ALA A 162 -1.56 -19.96 -0.80
C ALA A 162 -0.37 -20.90 -0.45
N ASP A 163 -0.63 -22.21 -0.34
CA ASP A 163 0.33 -23.29 -0.07
C ASP A 163 0.92 -23.97 -1.32
N ASP A 164 0.44 -23.62 -2.53
CA ASP A 164 0.87 -24.17 -3.81
C ASP A 164 1.65 -23.13 -4.63
N LEU A 165 2.54 -22.41 -3.96
CA LEU A 165 3.41 -21.40 -4.57
C LEU A 165 4.66 -22.06 -5.17
N ALA A 166 4.87 -21.86 -6.48
CA ALA A 166 6.11 -22.24 -7.13
C ALA A 166 7.24 -21.26 -6.75
N ALA A 167 8.12 -21.70 -5.85
CA ALA A 167 9.31 -20.96 -5.45
C ALA A 167 10.40 -20.96 -6.55
N PRO A 168 11.23 -19.90 -6.65
CA PRO A 168 12.45 -19.93 -7.41
C PRO A 168 13.40 -21.03 -6.93
N ASP A 169 14.26 -21.50 -7.84
CA ASP A 169 15.37 -22.38 -7.46
C ASP A 169 16.23 -21.71 -6.38
N ALA A 170 16.65 -22.49 -5.38
CA ALA A 170 17.45 -21.97 -4.25
C ALA A 170 18.80 -21.38 -4.68
N THR A 171 19.30 -21.75 -5.86
CA THR A 171 20.55 -21.24 -6.45
C THR A 171 20.32 -20.10 -7.43
N ALA A 172 19.08 -19.64 -7.62
CA ALA A 172 18.77 -18.55 -8.51
C ALA A 172 19.50 -17.27 -8.07
N PRO A 173 20.16 -16.55 -9.00
CA PRO A 173 20.88 -15.34 -8.66
C PRO A 173 19.90 -14.27 -8.17
N VAL A 174 20.22 -13.68 -7.01
CA VAL A 174 19.48 -12.55 -6.45
C VAL A 174 19.86 -11.28 -7.19
N PRO A 175 18.91 -10.57 -7.83
CA PRO A 175 19.21 -9.34 -8.55
C PRO A 175 19.49 -8.18 -7.59
N GLY A 176 20.44 -7.32 -7.94
CA GLY A 176 20.74 -6.10 -7.18
C GLY A 176 19.64 -5.01 -7.27
N VAL A 177 18.72 -5.15 -8.24
CA VAL A 177 17.52 -4.33 -8.37
C VAL A 177 16.34 -5.26 -8.66
N LEU A 178 15.40 -5.33 -7.72
CA LEU A 178 14.14 -6.03 -7.89
C LEU A 178 13.24 -5.22 -8.82
N ARG A 179 12.51 -5.91 -9.69
CA ARG A 179 11.46 -5.31 -10.54
C ARG A 179 10.20 -6.14 -10.40
N GLY A 180 9.07 -5.48 -10.17
CA GLY A 180 7.82 -6.18 -9.88
C GLY A 180 6.72 -5.20 -9.50
N THR A 181 5.83 -5.67 -8.63
CA THR A 181 4.69 -4.88 -8.15
C THR A 181 4.99 -4.29 -6.78
N ALA A 182 4.73 -2.99 -6.61
CA ALA A 182 4.53 -2.40 -5.29
C ALA A 182 3.04 -2.33 -4.98
N THR A 183 2.68 -2.75 -3.77
CA THR A 183 1.36 -2.59 -3.17
C THR A 183 1.44 -1.70 -1.95
N TRP A 184 0.36 -1.59 -1.19
CA TRP A 184 0.33 -0.90 0.08
C TRP A 184 -0.42 -1.73 1.12
N PHE A 185 -0.13 -1.54 2.40
CA PHE A 185 -0.76 -2.26 3.52
C PHE A 185 -1.31 -1.29 4.58
N GLY A 186 -2.14 -1.80 5.47
CA GLY A 186 -2.78 -1.01 6.53
C GLY A 186 -4.02 -0.25 6.04
N ASP A 187 -4.31 0.87 6.70
CA ASP A 187 -5.47 1.71 6.44
C ASP A 187 -5.18 3.20 6.70
N ALA A 188 -6.19 4.05 6.50
CA ALA A 188 -6.11 5.48 6.70
C ALA A 188 -5.90 5.94 8.16
N GLY A 189 -5.98 5.05 9.15
CA GLY A 189 -5.87 5.34 10.58
C GLY A 189 -4.48 5.78 11.02
N GLY A 190 -3.43 5.47 10.24
CA GLY A 190 -2.09 6.01 10.45
C GLY A 190 -1.38 5.50 11.69
N GLU A 191 -1.78 4.35 12.24
CA GLU A 191 -1.13 3.74 13.40
C GLU A 191 0.27 3.19 13.08
N THR A 192 0.52 2.87 11.80
CA THR A 192 1.81 2.36 11.33
C THR A 192 2.76 3.50 10.96
N PRO A 193 4.01 3.50 11.48
CA PRO A 193 5.04 4.43 11.02
C PRO A 193 5.28 4.33 9.51
N ASP A 194 5.54 5.47 8.86
CA ASP A 194 5.80 5.50 7.42
C ASP A 194 7.00 4.63 7.03
N GLY A 195 6.79 3.76 6.04
CA GLY A 195 7.78 2.79 5.64
C GLY A 195 7.26 1.72 4.70
N ALA A 196 7.89 0.55 4.75
CA ALA A 196 7.58 -0.60 3.93
C ALA A 196 7.53 -1.90 4.73
N ALA A 197 6.62 -2.80 4.36
CA ALA A 197 6.71 -4.21 4.65
C ALA A 197 7.47 -4.91 3.51
N TYR A 198 8.53 -5.65 3.84
CA TYR A 198 9.41 -6.26 2.85
C TYR A 198 9.27 -7.80 2.83
N PRO A 199 9.15 -8.46 1.65
CA PRO A 199 8.83 -9.90 1.57
C PRO A 199 9.86 -10.85 2.19
N ALA A 200 11.14 -10.48 2.21
CA ALA A 200 12.24 -11.34 2.68
C ALA A 200 13.01 -10.65 3.81
N VAL A 201 12.36 -10.49 4.96
CA VAL A 201 13.04 -10.04 6.17
C VAL A 201 13.70 -11.25 6.84
N ASP A 202 14.99 -11.12 7.19
CA ASP A 202 15.77 -12.14 7.91
C ASP A 202 15.03 -12.52 9.21
N SER A 203 14.78 -13.81 9.41
CA SER A 203 14.07 -14.34 10.57
C SER A 203 14.90 -14.39 11.85
N GLU A 204 16.22 -14.22 11.76
CA GLU A 204 17.11 -14.28 12.91
C GLU A 204 17.02 -13.01 13.78
N GLY A 205 16.94 -13.21 15.11
CA GLY A 205 16.97 -12.14 16.11
C GLY A 205 15.62 -11.50 16.49
N ALA A 206 15.67 -10.53 17.41
CA ALA A 206 14.48 -9.89 17.99
C ALA A 206 13.78 -8.86 17.09
N ALA A 207 14.36 -8.55 15.93
CA ALA A 207 13.82 -7.68 14.89
C ALA A 207 13.41 -8.46 13.62
N GLY A 208 13.33 -9.80 13.74
CA GLY A 208 13.30 -10.71 12.62
C GLY A 208 11.95 -10.84 11.91
N GLY A 209 12.01 -11.26 10.65
CA GLY A 209 10.86 -11.67 9.84
C GLY A 209 10.26 -13.00 10.28
N CYS A 210 9.17 -13.41 9.64
CA CYS A 210 8.54 -14.69 9.95
C CYS A 210 9.42 -15.86 9.50
N ALA A 211 9.72 -16.81 10.39
CA ALA A 211 10.48 -18.02 10.05
C ALA A 211 9.78 -18.92 9.01
N ASP A 212 8.45 -18.84 8.92
CA ASP A 212 7.60 -19.53 7.96
C ASP A 212 7.21 -18.64 6.77
N ALA A 213 7.89 -17.51 6.56
CA ALA A 213 7.68 -16.69 5.37
C ALA A 213 8.01 -17.50 4.10
N PRO A 214 7.11 -17.54 3.12
CA PRO A 214 7.42 -18.18 1.85
C PRO A 214 8.48 -17.39 1.10
N SER A 215 9.30 -18.06 0.31
CA SER A 215 10.39 -17.44 -0.48
C SER A 215 9.89 -16.53 -1.61
N GLY A 216 8.59 -16.51 -1.89
CA GLY A 216 7.99 -15.78 -3.00
C GLY A 216 8.23 -16.43 -4.35
N CYS A 217 7.88 -15.74 -5.44
CA CYS A 217 8.16 -16.17 -6.82
C CYS A 217 9.30 -15.40 -7.48
N VAL A 218 9.99 -14.55 -6.74
CA VAL A 218 11.21 -13.87 -7.18
C VAL A 218 12.29 -14.07 -6.11
N PRO A 219 13.56 -14.26 -6.50
CA PRO A 219 14.65 -14.33 -5.54
C PRO A 219 14.85 -12.95 -4.90
N PHE A 220 14.75 -12.89 -3.57
CA PHE A 220 14.88 -11.65 -2.81
C PHE A 220 16.23 -11.58 -2.09
N PRO A 221 16.88 -10.39 -2.04
CA PRO A 221 17.91 -10.14 -1.03
C PRO A 221 17.23 -10.07 0.34
N TYR A 222 17.81 -10.71 1.35
CA TYR A 222 17.35 -10.58 2.73
C TYR A 222 17.67 -9.19 3.27
N LEU A 223 16.74 -8.64 4.05
CA LEU A 223 16.89 -7.39 4.78
C LEU A 223 16.44 -7.55 6.23
N SER A 224 16.75 -6.58 7.08
CA SER A 224 16.26 -6.54 8.46
C SER A 224 15.24 -5.42 8.61
N VAL A 225 14.37 -5.52 9.63
CA VAL A 225 13.59 -4.35 10.08
C VAL A 225 14.55 -3.23 10.47
N GLY A 226 14.24 -2.01 10.07
CA GLY A 226 15.11 -0.83 10.19
C GLY A 226 16.09 -0.66 9.02
N GLY A 227 16.28 -1.67 8.17
CA GLY A 227 16.99 -1.52 6.91
C GLY A 227 16.24 -0.58 5.96
N GLU A 228 16.94 0.02 5.00
CA GLU A 228 16.34 1.00 4.09
C GLU A 228 16.26 0.48 2.65
N LEU A 229 15.20 0.87 1.95
CA LEU A 229 14.92 0.55 0.56
C LEU A 229 14.81 1.82 -0.26
N THR A 230 15.50 1.90 -1.39
CA THR A 230 15.14 2.87 -2.42
C THR A 230 14.08 2.25 -3.32
N VAL A 231 12.88 2.81 -3.29
CA VAL A 231 11.72 2.38 -4.08
C VAL A 231 11.44 3.43 -5.14
N ARG A 232 11.35 3.01 -6.41
CA ARG A 232 10.95 3.84 -7.53
C ARG A 232 9.64 3.34 -8.11
N ASN A 233 8.66 4.24 -8.22
CA ASN A 233 7.46 4.04 -9.02
C ASN A 233 7.82 4.21 -10.50
N GLU A 234 7.83 3.13 -11.26
CA GLU A 234 8.16 3.13 -12.69
C GLU A 234 7.04 3.73 -13.54
N CYS A 235 5.79 3.74 -13.04
CA CYS A 235 4.67 4.35 -13.76
C CYS A 235 4.74 5.88 -13.75
N GLY A 236 5.25 6.47 -12.67
CA GLY A 236 5.27 7.92 -12.45
C GLY A 236 6.66 8.54 -12.30
N GLY A 237 7.72 7.75 -12.34
CA GLY A 237 9.11 8.21 -12.25
C GLY A 237 9.61 8.62 -10.86
N ARG A 238 8.74 8.70 -9.85
CA ARG A 238 9.10 9.14 -8.49
C ARG A 238 9.83 8.07 -7.70
N ALA A 239 10.76 8.47 -6.84
CA ALA A 239 11.47 7.57 -5.96
C ALA A 239 11.64 8.14 -4.55
N ALA A 240 11.74 7.25 -3.56
CA ALA A 240 11.99 7.59 -2.16
C ALA A 240 12.80 6.49 -1.50
N THR A 241 13.59 6.86 -0.49
CA THR A 241 14.14 5.90 0.47
C THR A 241 13.13 5.74 1.60
N VAL A 242 12.78 4.51 1.92
CA VAL A 242 11.83 4.16 2.99
C VAL A 242 12.42 3.07 3.89
N PRO A 243 12.20 3.14 5.22
CA PRO A 243 12.62 2.08 6.12
C PRO A 243 11.72 0.85 5.99
N VAL A 244 12.30 -0.33 6.21
CA VAL A 244 11.56 -1.57 6.44
C VAL A 244 11.03 -1.54 7.86
N VAL A 245 9.72 -1.50 8.02
CA VAL A 245 9.04 -1.38 9.33
C VAL A 245 8.36 -2.68 9.75
N GLU A 246 8.14 -3.61 8.81
CA GLU A 246 7.45 -4.88 9.05
C GLU A 246 7.93 -5.97 8.08
N CYS A 247 7.74 -7.23 8.42
CA CYS A 247 7.88 -8.34 7.47
C CYS A 247 6.64 -8.44 6.56
N GLY A 248 6.87 -8.40 5.25
CA GLY A 248 5.85 -8.54 4.21
C GLY A 248 5.62 -9.98 3.77
N CYS A 249 5.61 -10.96 4.69
CA CYS A 249 5.48 -12.38 4.35
C CYS A 249 4.18 -12.72 3.60
N THR A 250 3.13 -11.93 3.81
CA THR A 250 1.88 -12.04 3.07
C THR A 250 2.07 -11.64 1.60
N ALA A 251 2.82 -10.59 1.31
CA ALA A 251 3.13 -10.15 -0.04
C ALA A 251 3.88 -11.21 -0.84
N ALA A 252 4.79 -11.96 -0.20
CA ALA A 252 5.54 -13.05 -0.83
C ALA A 252 4.62 -14.12 -1.44
N ARG A 253 3.40 -14.30 -0.92
CA ARG A 253 2.43 -15.27 -1.48
C ARG A 253 1.84 -14.86 -2.82
N PHE A 254 1.93 -13.57 -3.19
CA PHE A 254 1.30 -13.02 -4.39
C PHE A 254 2.26 -12.89 -5.56
N CYS A 255 2.02 -13.71 -6.59
CA CYS A 255 2.74 -13.73 -7.86
C CYS A 255 1.93 -13.15 -9.00
N ASP A 256 1.07 -12.21 -8.64
CA ASP A 256 0.31 -11.39 -9.55
C ASP A 256 1.20 -10.35 -10.24
N ARG A 257 0.57 -9.54 -11.09
CA ARG A 257 1.17 -8.43 -11.80
C ARG A 257 0.31 -7.21 -11.58
N CYS A 258 0.93 -6.06 -11.45
CA CYS A 258 0.25 -4.80 -11.68
C CYS A 258 0.10 -4.58 -13.18
N VAL A 259 -1.04 -4.02 -13.59
CA VAL A 259 -1.37 -3.71 -14.99
C VAL A 259 -1.88 -2.27 -15.14
N GLU A 260 -1.68 -1.42 -14.12
CA GLU A 260 -2.21 -0.06 -14.08
C GLU A 260 -1.53 0.87 -15.10
N CYS A 261 -0.22 0.70 -15.35
CA CYS A 261 0.50 1.46 -16.39
C CYS A 261 1.05 0.57 -17.50
N ASP A 262 1.60 -0.59 -17.14
CA ASP A 262 2.05 -1.67 -18.02
C ASP A 262 2.04 -2.96 -17.22
N ALA A 263 2.16 -4.12 -17.87
CA ALA A 263 2.28 -5.39 -17.14
C ALA A 263 3.65 -5.50 -16.45
N SER A 264 3.67 -5.47 -15.11
CA SER A 264 4.89 -5.69 -14.33
C SER A 264 5.47 -7.10 -14.53
N PRO A 265 6.75 -7.33 -14.20
CA PRO A 265 7.21 -8.66 -13.81
C PRO A 265 6.33 -9.23 -12.68
N ARG A 266 6.25 -10.56 -12.58
CA ARG A 266 5.44 -11.21 -11.52
C ARG A 266 6.07 -10.98 -10.14
N GLY A 267 5.21 -10.90 -9.13
CA GLY A 267 5.62 -10.85 -7.73
C GLY A 267 5.44 -9.46 -7.13
N ARG A 268 4.91 -9.44 -5.89
CA ARG A 268 4.93 -8.25 -5.05
C ARG A 268 6.29 -8.15 -4.37
N ILE A 269 6.99 -7.05 -4.63
CA ILE A 269 8.37 -6.87 -4.17
C ILE A 269 8.49 -5.93 -2.97
N VAL A 270 7.43 -5.18 -2.67
CA VAL A 270 7.32 -4.30 -1.51
C VAL A 270 5.85 -3.96 -1.26
N GLU A 271 5.46 -3.83 0.01
CA GLU A 271 4.21 -3.18 0.39
C GLU A 271 4.53 -1.90 1.15
N LEU A 272 4.03 -0.76 0.70
CA LEU A 272 4.29 0.54 1.32
C LEU A 272 3.19 0.90 2.31
N THR A 273 3.47 1.76 3.29
CA THR A 273 2.39 2.42 4.03
C THR A 273 1.56 3.30 3.08
N PRO A 274 0.30 3.63 3.42
CA PRO A 274 -0.55 4.41 2.52
C PRO A 274 0.03 5.78 2.17
N VAL A 275 0.70 6.43 3.13
CA VAL A 275 1.37 7.72 2.93
C VAL A 275 2.57 7.57 2.00
N ALA A 276 3.43 6.58 2.21
CA ALA A 276 4.59 6.33 1.34
C ALA A 276 4.16 5.98 -0.11
N PHE A 277 3.13 5.14 -0.25
CA PHE A 277 2.55 4.77 -1.55
C PHE A 277 1.98 5.99 -2.28
N ALA A 278 1.20 6.82 -1.58
CA ALA A 278 0.63 8.05 -2.14
C ALA A 278 1.72 9.08 -2.49
N GLY A 279 2.75 9.20 -1.65
CA GLY A 279 3.90 10.08 -1.86
C GLY A 279 4.70 9.70 -3.11
N LEU A 280 4.82 8.41 -3.43
CA LEU A 280 5.40 7.94 -4.69
C LEU A 280 4.47 8.13 -5.91
N GLY A 281 3.35 8.82 -5.75
CA GLY A 281 2.38 9.09 -6.82
C GLY A 281 1.40 7.95 -7.07
N GLY A 282 1.40 6.91 -6.23
CA GLY A 282 0.41 5.85 -6.31
C GLY A 282 -0.99 6.34 -5.93
N ASP A 283 -2.02 5.85 -6.63
CA ASP A 283 -3.41 6.07 -6.23
C ASP A 283 -3.88 4.89 -5.36
N LEU A 284 -4.23 5.14 -4.09
CA LEU A 284 -4.54 4.06 -3.14
C LEU A 284 -5.70 3.18 -3.62
N GLU A 285 -6.70 3.78 -4.28
CA GLU A 285 -7.82 3.04 -4.86
C GLU A 285 -7.43 2.13 -6.04
N ALA A 286 -6.31 2.39 -6.72
CA ALA A 286 -5.78 1.54 -7.79
C ALA A 286 -5.09 0.30 -7.21
N GLY A 287 -4.46 0.44 -6.05
CA GLY A 287 -3.94 -0.68 -5.26
C GLY A 287 -2.52 -1.13 -5.65
N CYS A 288 -2.00 -0.78 -6.81
CA CYS A 288 -0.63 -1.15 -7.18
C CYS A 288 0.02 -0.15 -8.14
N PHE A 289 1.34 -0.23 -8.25
CA PHE A 289 2.11 0.31 -9.38
C PHE A 289 3.32 -0.58 -9.68
N ASN A 290 3.87 -0.41 -10.89
CA ASN A 290 5.12 -1.08 -11.29
C ASN A 290 6.29 -0.43 -10.56
N ALA A 291 7.14 -1.22 -9.93
CA ALA A 291 8.22 -0.70 -9.10
C ALA A 291 9.58 -1.31 -9.44
N SER A 292 10.63 -0.52 -9.21
CA SER A 292 11.96 -1.05 -8.94
C SER A 292 12.37 -0.76 -7.50
N VAL A 293 12.98 -1.75 -6.87
CA VAL A 293 13.40 -1.69 -5.46
C VAL A 293 14.83 -2.17 -5.35
N ARG A 294 15.63 -1.47 -4.55
CA ARG A 294 16.97 -1.90 -4.19
C ARG A 294 17.25 -1.56 -2.73
N PRO A 295 18.08 -2.36 -2.03
CA PRO A 295 18.62 -1.94 -0.74
C PRO A 295 19.27 -0.56 -0.86
N HIS A 296 18.97 0.32 0.08
CA HIS A 296 19.65 1.61 0.17
C HIS A 296 21.00 1.37 0.83
N VAL A 297 22.06 1.74 0.11
CA VAL A 297 23.42 1.76 0.65
C VAL A 297 23.81 3.23 0.69
N PRO A 298 23.95 3.84 1.88
CA PRO A 298 24.42 5.21 1.98
C PRO A 298 25.81 5.32 1.32
N PRO A 299 26.12 6.44 0.67
CA PRO A 299 27.45 6.65 0.12
C PRO A 299 28.49 6.49 1.24
N VAL A 300 29.49 5.66 1.01
CA VAL A 300 30.61 5.51 1.95
C VAL A 300 31.43 6.80 1.90
N GLU A 301 31.25 7.67 2.89
CA GLU A 301 32.12 8.83 3.08
C GLU A 301 33.38 8.40 3.85
N GLY A 302 34.50 8.20 3.14
CA GLY A 302 35.83 8.07 3.74
C GLY A 302 36.79 7.15 2.97
N PRO A 303 38.10 7.46 2.94
CA PRO A 303 39.10 6.56 2.39
C PRO A 303 39.42 5.46 3.41
N TRP A 304 39.49 4.22 2.92
CA TRP A 304 40.03 3.07 3.64
C TRP A 304 41.51 3.27 3.99
#